data_AF-A0A552F7X6-F1
#
_entry.id   AF-A0A552F7X6-F1
#
_cell.length_a   1.000
_cell.length_b   1.000
_cell.length_c   1.000
_cell.angle_alpha   90.00
_cell.angle_beta   90.00
_cell.angle_gamma   90.00
#
_symmetry.space_group_name_H-M   'P 1'
#
loop_
_entity.id
_entity.type
_entity.pdbx_description
1 polymer ?
#
loop_
_entity_poly.entity_id
_entity_poly.type
_entity_poly.pdbx_seq_one_letter_code
_entity_poly.pdbx_strand_id
1 'polypeptide(L)'
;MFANISDGNKTKIVQWTIVWDNVISNHAPKSHGWDNIMYVAKGQNLTTNNPQYVVAITATNPKSVFDWLQEDVDTHNMVLWSGTNPEQGHISEGTNTG
;
A
#
# COMPACT_ATOMS: atom_id res chain seq x y z
N MET A 1 -14.53 -7.83 -6.05
CA MET A 1 -15.83 -7.99 -5.37
C MET A 1 -15.63 -7.64 -3.91
N PHE A 2 -16.04 -6.44 -3.47
CA PHE A 2 -15.94 -6.08 -2.06
C PHE A 2 -17.15 -6.66 -1.30
N ALA A 3 -16.89 -7.21 -0.11
CA ALA A 3 -17.89 -7.95 0.66
C ALA A 3 -18.98 -7.03 1.22
N ASN A 4 -20.24 -7.40 1.00
CA ASN A 4 -21.39 -6.84 1.70
C ASN A 4 -21.48 -7.52 3.06
N ILE A 5 -21.30 -6.77 4.15
CA ILE A 5 -21.63 -7.26 5.50
C ILE A 5 -22.99 -6.67 5.84
N SER A 6 -24.03 -7.51 5.91
CA SER A 6 -25.39 -7.12 6.29
C SER A 6 -25.76 -7.72 7.64
N ASP A 7 -25.78 -6.90 8.69
CA ASP A 7 -26.47 -7.22 9.93
C ASP A 7 -27.88 -6.61 9.92
N GLY A 8 -28.85 -7.41 10.37
CA GLY A 8 -30.29 -7.30 10.12
C GLY A 8 -31.07 -6.15 10.77
N ASN A 9 -30.58 -4.91 10.69
CA ASN A 9 -31.37 -3.70 10.93
C ASN A 9 -30.81 -2.54 10.09
N LYS A 10 -31.46 -2.25 8.94
CA LYS A 10 -31.15 -1.16 7.99
C LYS A 10 -29.66 -0.80 7.88
N THR A 11 -28.88 -1.66 7.23
CA THR A 11 -27.47 -1.42 6.96
C THR A 11 -27.31 -0.30 5.92
N LYS A 12 -26.88 0.90 6.35
CA LYS A 12 -26.36 1.91 5.42
C LYS A 12 -25.01 1.39 4.92
N ILE A 13 -25.01 0.75 3.74
CA ILE A 13 -23.78 0.25 3.11
C ILE A 13 -22.89 1.47 2.81
N VAL A 14 -21.71 1.54 3.42
CA VAL A 14 -20.69 2.51 3.01
C VAL A 14 -20.19 2.08 1.64
N GLN A 15 -20.57 2.80 0.60
CA GLN A 15 -20.03 2.60 -0.73
C GLN A 15 -18.66 3.27 -0.82
N TRP A 16 -17.65 2.49 -1.18
CA TRP A 16 -16.32 2.97 -1.51
C TRP A 16 -16.21 3.13 -3.03
N THR A 17 -15.68 4.26 -3.47
CA THR A 17 -15.46 4.55 -4.91
C THR A 17 -13.98 4.82 -5.14
N ILE A 18 -13.40 4.24 -6.19
CA ILE A 18 -12.04 4.56 -6.61
C ILE A 18 -12.00 6.00 -7.10
N VAL A 19 -11.12 6.81 -6.50
CA VAL A 19 -10.94 8.25 -6.84
C VAL A 19 -9.56 8.54 -7.42
N TRP A 20 -8.62 7.62 -7.24
CA TRP A 20 -7.34 7.61 -7.94
C TRP A 20 -7.04 6.18 -8.33
N ASP A 21 -6.96 5.96 -9.65
CA ASP A 21 -6.86 4.64 -10.26
C ASP A 21 -5.47 4.02 -10.01
N ASN A 22 -5.33 2.75 -10.39
CA ASN A 22 -4.10 1.98 -10.21
C ASN A 22 -2.91 2.67 -10.89
N VAL A 23 -1.93 3.05 -10.09
CA VAL A 23 -0.60 3.42 -10.59
C VAL A 23 0.35 2.27 -10.31
N ILE A 24 0.97 1.79 -11.39
CA ILE A 24 1.89 0.66 -11.38
C ILE A 24 3.30 1.21 -11.53
N SER A 25 4.15 0.97 -10.53
CA SER A 25 5.60 1.15 -10.66
C SER A 25 6.17 -0.16 -11.19
N ASN A 26 6.74 -0.14 -12.40
CA ASN A 26 7.40 -1.29 -12.99
C ASN A 26 8.86 -0.95 -13.25
N HIS A 27 9.76 -1.73 -12.66
CA HIS A 27 11.19 -1.54 -12.83
C HIS A 27 11.74 -2.46 -13.93
N ALA A 28 11.55 -2.10 -15.20
CA ALA A 28 12.16 -2.71 -16.40
C ALA A 28 11.72 -4.16 -16.77
N PRO A 29 11.56 -4.45 -18.08
CA PRO A 29 10.94 -5.70 -18.59
C PRO A 29 11.73 -7.01 -18.37
N LYS A 30 12.90 -6.94 -17.71
CA LYS A 30 13.76 -8.11 -17.41
C LYS A 30 14.08 -8.25 -15.92
N SER A 31 13.64 -7.29 -15.10
CA SER A 31 13.79 -7.35 -13.66
C SER A 31 12.68 -8.22 -13.08
N HIS A 32 13.02 -9.13 -12.18
CA HIS A 32 12.03 -9.90 -11.42
C HIS A 32 11.60 -9.18 -10.13
N GLY A 33 12.08 -7.96 -9.89
CA GLY A 33 11.63 -7.11 -8.78
C GLY A 33 11.44 -5.65 -9.22
N TRP A 34 10.48 -4.86 -8.76
CA TRP A 34 9.28 -5.10 -7.97
C TRP A 34 8.13 -4.38 -8.70
N ASP A 35 6.94 -4.98 -8.80
CA ASP A 35 5.74 -4.30 -9.31
C ASP A 35 4.95 -3.78 -8.10
N ASN A 36 5.01 -2.48 -7.84
CA ASN A 36 4.17 -1.84 -6.82
C ASN A 36 2.91 -1.28 -7.47
N ILE A 37 1.75 -1.54 -6.86
CA ILE A 37 0.47 -0.97 -7.27
C ILE A 37 -0.10 -0.17 -6.12
N MET A 38 -0.47 1.08 -6.39
CA MET A 38 -1.19 1.92 -5.45
C MET A 38 -2.54 2.34 -6.05
N TYR A 39 -3.58 2.41 -5.22
CA TYR A 39 -4.86 3.04 -5.58
C TYR A 39 -5.49 3.74 -4.37
N VAL A 40 -6.40 4.69 -4.63
CA VAL A 40 -7.13 5.41 -3.56
C VAL A 40 -8.64 5.24 -3.73
N ALA A 41 -9.29 4.80 -2.65
CA ALA A 41 -10.74 4.75 -2.55
C ALA A 41 -11.25 5.83 -1.59
N LYS A 42 -12.38 6.46 -1.95
CA LYS A 42 -13.11 7.41 -1.11
C LYS A 42 -14.41 6.78 -0.61
N GLY A 43 -14.65 6.92 0.68
CA GLY A 43 -15.90 6.60 1.35
C GLY A 43 -16.36 7.80 2.19
N GLN A 44 -17.34 7.55 3.04
CA GLN A 44 -17.88 8.56 3.95
C GLN A 44 -17.98 7.98 5.35
N ASN A 45 -17.48 8.71 6.34
CA ASN A 45 -17.68 8.37 7.74
C ASN A 45 -19.16 8.53 8.08
N LEU A 46 -19.82 7.46 8.53
CA LEU A 46 -21.26 7.49 8.81
C LEU A 46 -21.64 8.30 10.06
N THR A 47 -20.69 8.51 10.98
CA THR A 47 -20.90 9.24 12.23
C THR A 47 -20.69 10.74 12.05
N THR A 48 -19.68 11.14 11.28
CA THR A 48 -19.28 12.55 11.13
C THR A 48 -19.65 13.17 9.78
N ASN A 49 -20.12 12.36 8.83
CA ASN A 49 -20.34 12.74 7.42
C ASN A 49 -19.10 13.26 6.67
N ASN A 50 -17.91 13.21 7.28
CA ASN A 50 -16.66 13.62 6.65
C ASN A 50 -16.21 12.59 5.60
N PRO A 51 -15.54 13.03 4.52
CA PRO A 51 -14.93 12.11 3.57
C PRO A 51 -13.84 11.28 4.26
N GLN A 52 -13.77 10.00 3.92
CA GLN A 52 -12.69 9.09 4.34
C GLN A 52 -11.99 8.55 3.11
N TYR A 53 -10.67 8.42 3.19
CA TYR A 53 -9.85 7.89 2.11
C TYR A 53 -9.09 6.66 2.61
N VAL A 54 -8.98 5.66 1.75
CA VAL A 54 -8.12 4.50 1.94
C VAL A 54 -7.11 4.51 0.80
N VAL A 55 -5.83 4.56 1.16
CA VAL A 55 -4.72 4.35 0.24
C VAL A 55 -4.31 2.89 0.39
N ALA A 56 -4.46 2.12 -0.68
CA ALA A 56 -4.06 0.73 -0.72
C ALA A 56 -2.79 0.59 -1.54
N ILE A 57 -1.82 -0.14 -0.98
CA ILE A 57 -0.51 -0.40 -1.59
C ILE A 57 -0.31 -1.92 -1.58
N THR A 58 0.09 -2.47 -2.73
CA THR A 58 0.52 -3.86 -2.83
C THR A 58 1.82 -3.90 -3.65
N ALA A 59 2.70 -4.80 -3.26
CA ALA A 59 4.00 -5.01 -3.89
C ALA A 59 4.01 -6.35 -4.64
N THR A 60 5.17 -6.97 -4.76
CA THR A 60 5.39 -8.29 -5.37
C THR A 60 4.46 -9.38 -4.80
N ASN A 61 4.21 -10.42 -5.60
CA ASN A 61 3.40 -11.58 -5.23
C ASN A 61 3.83 -12.16 -3.85
N PRO A 62 2.97 -12.07 -2.82
CA PRO A 62 3.36 -12.45 -1.46
C PRO A 62 3.59 -13.95 -1.29
N LYS A 63 3.19 -14.80 -2.25
CA LYS A 63 3.40 -16.26 -2.20
C LYS A 63 4.86 -16.66 -2.38
N SER A 64 5.70 -15.81 -2.97
CA SER A 64 7.12 -16.12 -3.21
C SER A 64 8.02 -15.57 -2.09
N VAL A 65 7.72 -15.91 -0.84
CA VAL A 65 8.42 -15.34 0.35
C VAL A 65 9.93 -15.51 0.28
N PHE A 66 10.40 -16.61 -0.29
CA PHE A 66 11.82 -16.82 -0.51
C PHE A 66 12.42 -15.72 -1.40
N ASP A 67 11.83 -15.50 -2.57
CA ASP A 67 12.33 -14.55 -3.57
C ASP A 67 12.20 -13.08 -3.14
N TRP A 68 11.04 -12.67 -2.60
CA TRP A 68 10.77 -11.23 -2.34
C TRP A 68 11.20 -10.77 -0.94
N LEU A 69 11.37 -11.68 0.03
CA LEU A 69 11.67 -11.32 1.42
C LEU A 69 12.98 -11.94 1.93
N GLN A 70 13.19 -13.24 1.72
CA GLN A 70 14.35 -13.92 2.29
C GLN A 70 15.64 -13.62 1.51
N GLU A 71 15.52 -13.47 0.18
CA GLU A 71 16.62 -13.11 -0.71
C GLU A 71 16.69 -11.60 -0.99
N ASP A 72 15.96 -10.77 -0.23
CA ASP A 72 15.98 -9.32 -0.39
C ASP A 72 17.33 -8.72 0.06
N VAL A 73 18.25 -8.61 -0.89
CA VAL A 73 19.60 -8.06 -0.69
C VAL A 73 19.60 -6.56 -0.38
N ASP A 74 18.53 -5.84 -0.71
CA ASP A 74 18.42 -4.39 -0.48
C ASP A 74 18.12 -4.06 1.00
N THR A 75 17.99 -5.10 1.84
CA THR A 75 17.97 -4.98 3.31
C THR A 75 19.36 -4.89 3.93
N HIS A 76 20.43 -5.22 3.18
CA HIS A 76 21.80 -5.21 3.70
C HIS A 76 22.29 -3.79 4.01
N ASN A 77 21.92 -2.83 3.17
CA ASN A 77 22.27 -1.42 3.33
C ASN A 77 21.10 -0.65 3.93
N MET A 78 21.45 0.32 4.77
CA MET A 78 20.50 1.17 5.47
C MET A 78 20.78 2.63 5.13
N VAL A 79 19.72 3.38 4.82
CA VAL A 79 19.77 4.81 4.55
C VAL A 79 19.09 5.60 5.65
N LEU A 80 19.57 6.82 5.86
CA LEU A 80 19.00 7.73 6.86
C LEU A 80 17.60 8.17 6.44
N TRP A 81 16.64 8.11 7.35
CA TRP A 81 15.29 8.57 7.07
C TRP A 81 15.27 10.09 6.80
N SER A 82 14.86 10.50 5.60
CA SER A 82 14.90 11.89 5.14
C SER A 82 13.82 12.81 5.72
N GLY A 83 13.08 12.36 6.74
CA GLY A 83 12.03 13.14 7.40
C GLY A 83 12.59 14.31 8.22
N THR A 84 11.74 15.31 8.49
CA THR A 84 12.08 16.57 9.18
C THR A 84 12.40 16.45 10.67
N ASN A 85 12.64 15.24 11.20
CA ASN A 85 12.78 15.00 12.64
C ASN A 85 14.22 14.58 12.99
N PRO A 86 14.89 15.19 13.99
CA PRO A 86 16.34 15.09 14.18
C PRO A 86 16.86 13.82 14.88
N GLU A 87 16.01 12.90 15.35
CA GLU A 87 16.41 11.58 15.90
C GLU A 87 16.34 10.48 14.83
N GLN A 88 16.87 10.76 13.65
CA GLN A 88 16.57 10.01 12.42
C GLN A 88 16.89 8.51 12.52
N GLY A 89 15.83 7.70 12.45
CA GLY A 89 15.95 6.26 12.23
C GLY A 89 16.53 5.95 10.86
N HIS A 90 16.89 4.68 10.66
CA HIS A 90 17.32 4.18 9.36
C HIS A 90 16.25 3.28 8.76
N ILE A 91 16.16 3.28 7.44
CA ILE A 91 15.32 2.37 6.65
C ILE A 91 16.21 1.60 5.67
N SER A 92 15.76 0.45 5.17
CA SER A 92 16.52 -0.30 4.16
C SER A 92 16.54 0.45 2.82
N GLU A 93 17.57 0.23 2.00
CA GLU A 93 17.60 0.77 0.62
C GLU A 93 16.38 0.33 -0.19
N GLY A 94 15.90 -0.90 0.02
CA GLY A 94 14.69 -1.42 -0.64
C GLY A 94 13.43 -0.63 -0.31
N THR A 95 13.22 -0.31 0.98
CA THR A 95 12.06 0.51 1.40
C THR A 95 12.20 2.00 1.08
N ASN A 96 13.42 2.50 0.88
CA ASN A 96 13.66 3.85 0.40
C ASN A 96 13.35 4.02 -1.09
N THR A 97 13.53 2.95 -1.88
CA THR A 97 13.33 2.96 -3.33
C THR A 97 11.88 2.70 -3.72
N GLY A 98 11.18 1.82 -2.98
CA GLY A 98 9.79 1.43 -3.22
C GLY A 98 8.76 2.52 -2.94
#